data_AF-A0A919MFV0-F1
#
_entry.id   AF-A0A919MFV0-F1
#
_cell.length_a   1.000
_cell.length_b   1.000
_cell.length_c   1.000
_cell.angle_alpha   90.00
_cell.angle_beta   90.00
_cell.angle_gamma   90.00
#
_symmetry.space_group_name_H-M   'P 1'
#
loop_
_entity.id
_entity.type
_entity.pdbx_description
1 polymer ?
#
loop_
_entity_poly.entity_id
_entity_poly.type
_entity_poly.pdbx_seq_one_letter_code
_entity_poly.pdbx_strand_id
1 'polypeptide(L)'
;MSAWIVSRDHLDLLLTAALAWEITPPGEADETGRMLWKENLVSVAYPYPYDRDGDRPGPIDFRDRHVGTYRFQPYPGPVDPEVVAAAGASLAYQSCEHPGWTSSTAYRWTTHLRAQATARVAAYLDEHGPVNPKRQTRGEQGWYVLVDLHGQEQVRCGDGWSVPDRGVFTRAFGLLTLAAVRP
;
A
#
# COMPACT_ATOMS: atom_id res chain seq x y z
N MET A 1 -7.46 12.20 9.93
CA MET A 1 -6.39 11.47 9.23
C MET A 1 -6.47 11.89 7.78
N SER A 2 -5.35 12.05 7.07
CA SER A 2 -5.33 12.51 5.67
C SER A 2 -4.98 11.36 4.75
N ALA A 3 -5.74 11.17 3.67
CA ALA A 3 -5.38 10.25 2.61
C ALA A 3 -4.08 10.69 1.88
N TRP A 4 -3.38 9.72 1.28
CA TRP A 4 -2.13 9.86 0.57
C TRP A 4 -2.20 9.23 -0.82
N ILE A 5 -1.58 9.85 -1.83
CA ILE A 5 -1.50 9.26 -3.17
C ILE A 5 -0.53 8.07 -3.16
N VAL A 6 -1.02 6.86 -3.47
CA VAL A 6 -0.17 5.67 -3.52
C VAL A 6 0.86 5.75 -4.64
N SER A 7 1.97 5.02 -4.48
CA SER A 7 3.01 4.94 -5.52
C SER A 7 2.53 4.14 -6.73
N ARG A 8 3.26 4.27 -7.85
CA ARG A 8 3.05 3.42 -9.01
C ARG A 8 3.36 1.96 -8.70
N ASP A 9 4.47 1.69 -8.01
CA ASP A 9 4.89 0.34 -7.62
C ASP A 9 3.82 -0.37 -6.77
N HIS A 10 3.08 0.38 -5.94
CA HIS A 10 1.93 -0.13 -5.20
C HIS A 10 0.91 -0.75 -6.15
N LEU A 11 0.51 0.00 -7.18
CA LEU A 11 -0.48 -0.45 -8.15
C LEU A 11 0.06 -1.59 -9.00
N ASP A 12 1.33 -1.49 -9.43
CA ASP A 12 2.00 -2.52 -10.21
C ASP A 12 2.08 -3.84 -9.45
N LEU A 13 2.34 -3.84 -8.13
CA LEU A 13 2.25 -5.05 -7.28
C LEU A 13 0.85 -5.64 -7.29
N LEU A 14 -0.17 -4.83 -6.99
CA LEU A 14 -1.56 -5.29 -6.90
C LEU A 14 -2.04 -5.87 -8.23
N LEU A 15 -1.67 -5.25 -9.34
CA LEU A 15 -2.04 -5.69 -10.68
C LEU A 15 -1.26 -6.91 -11.11
N THR A 16 0.03 -7.02 -10.76
CA THR A 16 0.81 -8.24 -11.01
C THR A 16 0.16 -9.44 -10.30
N ALA A 17 -0.29 -9.26 -9.06
CA ALA A 17 -1.04 -10.26 -8.33
C ALA A 17 -2.39 -10.58 -8.97
N ALA A 18 -3.16 -9.54 -9.33
CA ALA A 18 -4.47 -9.72 -9.93
C ALA A 18 -4.42 -10.41 -11.29
N LEU A 19 -3.37 -10.17 -12.08
CA LEU A 19 -3.11 -10.88 -13.34
C LEU A 19 -2.75 -12.34 -13.08
N ALA A 20 -1.82 -12.60 -12.16
CA ALA A 20 -1.37 -13.95 -11.81
C ALA A 20 -2.50 -14.82 -11.22
N TRP A 21 -3.48 -14.18 -10.57
CA TRP A 21 -4.63 -14.85 -9.96
C TRP A 21 -5.91 -14.75 -10.79
N GLU A 22 -5.80 -14.28 -12.04
CA GLU A 22 -6.91 -14.19 -13.00
C GLU A 22 -8.10 -13.33 -12.52
N ILE A 23 -7.84 -12.38 -11.62
CA ILE A 23 -8.82 -11.39 -11.14
C ILE A 23 -8.99 -10.28 -12.17
N THR A 24 -7.91 -9.92 -12.87
CA THR A 24 -7.91 -8.91 -13.93
C THR A 24 -7.46 -9.57 -15.24
N PRO A 25 -8.17 -9.36 -16.35
CA PRO A 25 -7.71 -9.85 -17.66
C PRO A 25 -6.38 -9.20 -18.09
N PRO A 26 -5.48 -9.93 -18.78
CA PRO A 26 -4.19 -9.38 -19.24
C PRO A 26 -4.28 -8.10 -20.08
N GLY A 27 -5.37 -7.89 -20.82
CA GLY A 27 -5.58 -6.69 -21.63
C GLY A 27 -6.09 -5.46 -20.84
N GLU A 28 -6.46 -5.63 -19.57
CA GLU A 28 -7.16 -4.61 -18.78
C GLU A 28 -6.31 -4.01 -17.65
N ALA A 29 -5.04 -4.43 -17.51
CA ALA A 29 -4.17 -3.97 -16.42
C ALA A 29 -3.99 -2.44 -16.40
N ASP A 30 -3.77 -1.83 -17.57
CA ASP A 30 -3.66 -0.38 -17.72
C ASP A 30 -4.94 0.35 -17.27
N GLU A 31 -6.09 -0.11 -17.74
CA GLU A 31 -7.39 0.51 -17.42
C GLU A 31 -7.72 0.36 -15.94
N THR A 32 -7.45 -0.82 -15.39
CA THR A 32 -7.64 -1.11 -13.97
C THR A 32 -6.73 -0.24 -13.10
N GLY A 33 -5.45 -0.10 -13.44
CA GLY A 33 -4.53 0.77 -12.70
C GLY A 33 -4.93 2.24 -12.76
N ARG A 34 -5.37 2.75 -13.92
CA ARG A 34 -5.94 4.10 -14.01
C ARG A 34 -7.17 4.26 -13.14
N MET A 35 -8.06 3.27 -13.15
CA MET A 35 -9.29 3.26 -12.35
C MET A 35 -8.97 3.34 -10.85
N LEU A 36 -8.02 2.52 -10.37
CA LEU A 36 -7.58 2.53 -8.98
C LEU A 36 -6.91 3.85 -8.58
N TRP A 37 -5.99 4.34 -9.41
CA TRP A 37 -5.27 5.59 -9.10
C TRP A 37 -6.18 6.81 -9.14
N LYS A 38 -7.15 6.83 -10.06
CA LYS A 38 -8.18 7.86 -10.14
C LYS A 38 -9.03 7.89 -8.88
N GLU A 39 -9.45 6.74 -8.37
CA GLU A 39 -10.21 6.69 -7.12
C GLU A 39 -9.40 7.20 -5.93
N ASN A 40 -8.14 6.77 -5.81
CA ASN A 40 -7.24 7.27 -4.78
C ASN A 40 -7.05 8.79 -4.89
N LEU A 41 -6.94 9.34 -6.10
CA LEU A 41 -6.91 10.78 -6.33
C LEU A 41 -8.20 11.49 -5.87
N VAL A 42 -9.38 10.92 -6.16
CA VAL A 42 -10.67 11.47 -5.72
C VAL A 42 -10.73 11.52 -4.19
N SER A 43 -10.29 10.45 -3.52
CA SER A 43 -10.20 10.39 -2.05
C SER A 43 -9.27 11.46 -1.48
N VAL A 44 -8.05 11.56 -2.00
CA VAL A 44 -7.08 12.55 -1.53
C VAL A 44 -7.55 13.98 -1.78
N ALA A 45 -8.20 14.26 -2.91
CA ALA A 45 -8.70 15.59 -3.24
C ALA A 45 -9.95 16.00 -2.44
N TYR A 46 -10.74 15.04 -1.94
CA TYR A 46 -12.01 15.31 -1.26
C TYR A 46 -11.91 16.28 -0.06
N PRO A 47 -10.97 16.11 0.90
CA PRO A 47 -10.80 17.07 1.99
C PRO A 47 -10.18 18.42 1.55
N TYR A 48 -9.66 18.54 0.33
CA TYR A 48 -8.95 19.71 -0.17
C TYR A 48 -9.56 20.27 -1.48
N PRO A 49 -10.79 20.82 -1.45
CA PRO A 49 -11.50 21.26 -2.65
C PRO A 49 -10.84 22.44 -3.39
N TYR A 50 -9.89 23.13 -2.75
CA TYR A 50 -9.16 24.26 -3.32
C TYR A 50 -7.71 23.91 -3.71
N ASP A 51 -7.22 22.71 -3.37
CA ASP A 51 -5.88 22.28 -3.73
C ASP A 51 -5.79 21.97 -5.22
N ARG A 52 -4.73 22.48 -5.83
CA ARG A 52 -4.42 22.32 -7.25
C ARG A 52 -3.50 21.12 -7.46
N ASP A 53 -3.38 20.72 -8.72
CA ASP A 53 -2.48 19.66 -9.17
C ASP A 53 -1.06 19.82 -8.56
N GLY A 54 -0.64 18.85 -7.76
CA GLY A 54 0.70 18.80 -7.16
C GLY A 54 0.85 19.30 -5.73
N ASP A 55 -0.18 19.90 -5.13
CA ASP A 55 -0.11 20.42 -3.74
C ASP A 55 -0.63 19.42 -2.68
N ARG A 56 -1.08 18.24 -3.12
CA ARG A 56 -1.75 17.23 -2.28
C ARG A 56 -0.76 16.23 -1.67
N PRO A 57 -1.08 15.60 -0.52
CA PRO A 57 -0.26 14.55 0.07
C PRO A 57 0.00 13.39 -0.90
N GLY A 58 1.26 13.16 -1.23
CA GLY A 58 1.67 12.18 -2.24
C GLY A 58 3.16 12.24 -2.55
N PRO A 59 3.63 11.44 -3.53
CA PRO A 59 4.99 11.52 -4.04
C PRO A 59 5.33 12.94 -4.50
N ILE A 60 6.56 13.40 -4.26
CA ILE A 60 7.02 14.78 -4.51
C ILE A 60 6.71 15.26 -5.94
N ASP A 61 6.83 14.38 -6.92
CA ASP A 61 6.61 14.69 -8.33
C ASP A 61 5.24 14.22 -8.86
N PHE A 62 4.32 13.79 -8.00
CA PHE A 62 3.01 13.36 -8.45
C PHE A 62 2.19 14.52 -9.02
N ARG A 63 1.48 14.24 -10.12
CA ARG A 63 0.57 15.17 -10.79
C ARG A 63 -0.68 14.42 -11.22
N ASP A 64 -1.82 15.10 -11.25
CA ASP A 64 -3.13 14.53 -11.61
C ASP A 64 -3.09 13.87 -12.99
N ARG A 65 -2.35 14.45 -13.93
CA ARG A 65 -2.13 13.88 -15.28
C ARG A 65 -1.47 12.50 -15.26
N HIS A 66 -0.70 12.17 -14.22
CA HIS A 66 -0.03 10.88 -14.11
C HIS A 66 -1.02 9.72 -13.98
N VAL A 67 -2.19 9.98 -13.39
CA VAL A 67 -3.31 9.02 -13.38
C VAL A 67 -3.70 8.64 -14.81
N GLY A 68 -3.87 9.62 -15.69
CA GLY A 68 -4.26 9.38 -17.08
C GLY A 68 -3.18 8.66 -17.90
N THR A 69 -1.91 8.88 -17.58
CA THR A 69 -0.77 8.29 -18.29
C THR A 69 -0.24 7.00 -17.67
N TYR A 70 -0.87 6.48 -16.61
CA TYR A 70 -0.46 5.22 -15.99
C TYR A 70 -0.36 4.11 -17.04
N ARG A 71 0.72 3.34 -16.97
CA ARG A 71 0.94 2.13 -17.76
C ARG A 71 1.40 1.05 -16.80
N PHE A 72 0.77 -0.11 -16.87
CA PHE A 72 1.17 -1.23 -16.05
C PHE A 72 2.60 -1.63 -16.38
N GLN A 73 3.41 -1.81 -15.34
CA GLN A 73 4.68 -2.51 -15.43
C GLN A 73 4.63 -3.69 -14.47
N PRO A 74 5.00 -4.90 -14.90
CA PRO A 74 5.09 -6.03 -13.99
C PRO A 74 5.97 -5.70 -12.80
N TYR A 75 5.44 -5.90 -11.60
CA TYR A 75 6.19 -5.71 -10.37
C TYR A 75 7.37 -6.68 -10.36
N PRO A 76 8.60 -6.18 -10.17
CA PRO A 76 9.75 -7.07 -10.17
C PRO A 76 9.70 -7.94 -8.91
N GLY A 77 9.77 -9.26 -9.06
CA GLY A 77 9.89 -10.20 -7.94
C GLY A 77 8.61 -10.98 -7.61
N PRO A 78 8.65 -11.79 -6.53
CA PRO A 78 7.56 -12.69 -6.18
C PRO A 78 6.35 -11.95 -5.60
N VAL A 79 5.16 -12.38 -6.04
CA VAL A 79 3.88 -11.92 -5.50
C VAL A 79 3.57 -12.69 -4.22
N ASP A 80 3.79 -12.05 -3.08
CA ASP A 80 3.47 -12.61 -1.77
C ASP A 80 2.03 -12.23 -1.37
N PRO A 81 1.12 -13.19 -1.14
CA PRO A 81 -0.28 -12.90 -0.84
C PRO A 81 -0.49 -12.07 0.44
N GLU A 82 0.37 -12.20 1.44
CA GLU A 82 0.26 -11.39 2.66
C GLU A 82 0.60 -9.92 2.36
N VAL A 83 1.65 -9.71 1.56
CA VAL A 83 2.06 -8.38 1.09
C VAL A 83 0.96 -7.75 0.23
N VAL A 84 0.36 -8.52 -0.69
CA VAL A 84 -0.77 -8.06 -1.52
C VAL A 84 -1.99 -7.71 -0.67
N ALA A 85 -2.31 -8.52 0.35
CA ALA A 85 -3.43 -8.24 1.26
C ALA A 85 -3.21 -6.92 2.03
N ALA A 86 -1.99 -6.71 2.54
CA ALA A 86 -1.61 -5.49 3.24
C ALA A 86 -1.63 -4.26 2.31
N ALA A 87 -1.07 -4.38 1.10
CA ALA A 87 -1.07 -3.34 0.09
C ALA A 87 -2.50 -2.99 -0.37
N GLY A 88 -3.35 -4.00 -0.58
CA GLY A 88 -4.75 -3.79 -0.94
C GLY A 88 -5.53 -3.10 0.18
N ALA A 89 -5.28 -3.44 1.44
CA ALA A 89 -5.87 -2.75 2.59
C ALA A 89 -5.41 -1.29 2.68
N SER A 90 -4.12 -1.03 2.42
CA SER A 90 -3.57 0.32 2.37
C SER A 90 -4.23 1.15 1.27
N LEU A 91 -4.31 0.65 0.03
CA LEU A 91 -4.99 1.35 -1.07
C LEU A 91 -6.46 1.66 -0.74
N ALA A 92 -7.18 0.69 -0.17
CA ALA A 92 -8.58 0.87 0.23
C ALA A 92 -8.74 1.99 1.27
N TYR A 93 -7.85 2.04 2.27
CA TYR A 93 -7.82 3.13 3.24
C TYR A 93 -7.51 4.49 2.59
N GLN A 94 -6.51 4.54 1.70
CA GLN A 94 -6.16 5.78 1.01
C GLN A 94 -7.22 6.25 -0.01
N SER A 95 -8.20 5.40 -0.32
CA SER A 95 -9.25 5.69 -1.31
C SER A 95 -10.63 5.97 -0.67
N CYS A 96 -10.76 5.97 0.65
CA CYS A 96 -12.08 5.95 1.30
C CYS A 96 -12.63 7.29 1.81
N GLU A 97 -11.95 8.42 1.62
CA GLU A 97 -12.35 9.69 2.27
C GLU A 97 -13.60 10.33 1.63
N HIS A 98 -13.97 9.93 0.41
CA HIS A 98 -15.10 10.49 -0.33
C HIS A 98 -16.37 9.62 -0.23
N PRO A 99 -17.58 10.20 -0.28
CA PRO A 99 -18.85 9.48 -0.07
C PRO A 99 -19.17 8.44 -1.16
N GLY A 100 -18.51 8.52 -2.31
CA GLY A 100 -18.71 7.58 -3.42
C GLY A 100 -17.96 6.26 -3.28
N TRP A 101 -17.02 6.16 -2.34
CA TRP A 101 -16.07 5.05 -2.24
C TRP A 101 -16.75 3.67 -2.21
N THR A 102 -17.69 3.43 -1.31
CA THR A 102 -18.32 2.10 -1.15
C THR A 102 -19.12 1.63 -2.36
N SER A 103 -19.50 2.56 -3.24
CA SER A 103 -20.22 2.27 -4.49
C SER A 103 -19.29 2.11 -5.71
N SER A 104 -18.00 2.42 -5.56
CA SER A 104 -17.07 2.50 -6.68
C SER A 104 -16.60 1.14 -7.19
N THR A 105 -16.16 1.12 -8.44
CA THR A 105 -15.54 -0.07 -9.04
C THR A 105 -14.23 -0.42 -8.32
N ALA A 106 -13.48 0.59 -7.88
CA ALA A 106 -12.24 0.40 -7.12
C ALA A 106 -12.49 -0.30 -5.78
N TYR A 107 -13.55 0.06 -5.04
CA TYR A 107 -13.92 -0.63 -3.81
C TYR A 107 -14.23 -2.11 -4.04
N ARG A 108 -15.05 -2.43 -5.04
CA ARG A 108 -15.37 -3.83 -5.38
C ARG A 108 -14.13 -4.62 -5.77
N TRP A 109 -13.29 -4.04 -6.64
CA TRP A 109 -12.08 -4.68 -7.13
C TRP A 109 -11.08 -4.93 -6.00
N THR A 110 -10.79 -3.91 -5.18
CA THR A 110 -9.85 -4.03 -4.06
C THR A 110 -10.35 -4.99 -2.99
N THR A 111 -11.65 -5.00 -2.71
CA THR A 111 -12.26 -5.98 -1.79
C THR A 111 -12.09 -7.41 -2.29
N HIS A 112 -12.33 -7.65 -3.59
CA HIS A 112 -12.15 -8.96 -4.19
C HIS A 112 -10.68 -9.41 -4.18
N LEU A 113 -9.74 -8.54 -4.57
CA LEU A 113 -8.30 -8.83 -4.52
C LEU A 113 -7.85 -9.20 -3.11
N ARG A 114 -8.27 -8.44 -2.10
CA ARG A 114 -7.91 -8.71 -0.70
C ARG A 114 -8.44 -10.05 -0.22
N ALA A 115 -9.68 -10.40 -0.55
CA ALA A 115 -10.25 -11.70 -0.20
C ALA A 115 -9.45 -12.85 -0.84
N GLN A 116 -9.10 -12.71 -2.12
CA GLN A 116 -8.27 -13.69 -2.84
C GLN A 116 -6.86 -13.80 -2.26
N ALA A 117 -6.25 -12.67 -1.88
CA ALA A 117 -4.94 -12.65 -1.25
C ALA A 117 -4.96 -13.38 0.10
N THR A 118 -5.92 -13.03 0.99
CA THR A 118 -6.08 -13.69 2.30
C THR A 118 -6.30 -15.20 2.17
N ALA A 119 -7.10 -15.65 1.21
CA ALA A 119 -7.33 -17.08 0.99
C ALA A 119 -6.07 -17.87 0.59
N ARG A 120 -5.05 -17.20 0.03
CA ARG A 120 -3.80 -17.82 -0.42
C ARG A 120 -2.70 -17.83 0.64
N VAL A 121 -2.82 -17.03 1.71
CA VAL A 121 -1.76 -16.84 2.72
C VAL A 121 -1.33 -18.18 3.33
N ALA A 122 -2.27 -19.02 3.77
CA ALA A 122 -1.94 -20.26 4.46
C ALA A 122 -1.10 -21.22 3.58
N ALA A 123 -1.51 -21.44 2.33
CA ALA A 123 -0.77 -22.30 1.40
C ALA A 123 0.60 -21.72 1.05
N TYR A 124 0.68 -20.40 0.84
CA TYR A 124 1.94 -19.73 0.52
C TYR A 124 2.95 -19.80 1.69
N LEU A 125 2.47 -19.66 2.93
CA LEU A 125 3.29 -19.81 4.13
C LEU A 125 3.80 -21.24 4.32
N ASP A 126 3.00 -22.25 3.99
CA ASP A 126 3.43 -23.66 4.04
C ASP A 126 4.55 -23.94 3.02
N GLU A 127 4.42 -23.40 1.80
CA GLU A 127 5.39 -23.61 0.72
C GLU A 127 6.69 -22.80 0.91
N HIS A 128 6.57 -21.54 1.32
CA HIS A 128 7.69 -20.59 1.30
C HIS A 128 8.13 -20.12 2.68
N GLY A 129 7.42 -20.47 3.74
CA GLY A 129 7.65 -19.93 5.09
C GLY A 129 7.19 -18.47 5.24
N PRO A 130 7.42 -17.85 6.42
CA PRO A 130 6.99 -16.48 6.72
C PRO A 130 7.54 -15.48 5.72
N VAL A 131 6.82 -14.37 5.52
CA VAL A 131 7.21 -13.30 4.59
C VAL A 131 8.64 -12.86 4.89
N ASN A 132 9.53 -13.06 3.93
CA ASN A 132 10.89 -12.55 4.00
C ASN A 132 10.97 -11.26 3.17
N PRO A 133 11.24 -10.10 3.79
CA PRO A 133 11.34 -8.82 3.11
C PRO A 133 12.45 -8.78 2.06
N LYS A 134 13.49 -9.61 2.23
CA LYS A 134 14.56 -9.74 1.24
C LYS A 134 14.08 -10.45 -0.03
N ARG A 135 12.92 -11.11 -0.01
CA ARG A 135 12.26 -11.67 -1.20
C ARG A 135 11.45 -10.63 -1.95
N GLN A 136 11.08 -9.50 -1.34
CA GLN A 136 10.40 -8.42 -2.03
C GLN A 136 11.43 -7.53 -2.71
N THR A 137 11.24 -7.24 -4.01
CA THR A 137 12.13 -6.31 -4.70
C THR A 137 11.94 -4.92 -4.13
N ARG A 138 13.03 -4.21 -3.88
CA ARG A 138 12.98 -2.83 -3.41
C ARG A 138 12.34 -1.96 -4.50
N GLY A 139 11.13 -1.47 -4.27
CA GLY A 139 10.50 -0.42 -5.09
C GLY A 139 11.06 0.97 -4.79
N GLU A 140 10.50 2.00 -5.45
CA GLU A 140 10.88 3.41 -5.30
C GLU A 140 10.76 3.91 -3.85
N GLN A 141 9.91 3.30 -3.01
CA GLN A 141 9.97 3.43 -1.54
C GLN A 141 9.77 2.07 -0.88
N GLY A 142 10.78 1.66 -0.09
CA GLY A 142 10.95 0.28 0.36
C GLY A 142 9.82 -0.25 1.25
N TRP A 143 9.55 -1.54 1.15
CA TRP A 143 8.88 -2.31 2.19
C TRP A 143 9.73 -2.30 3.46
N TYR A 144 9.11 -2.16 4.63
CA TYR A 144 9.81 -2.22 5.90
C TYR A 144 9.25 -3.34 6.76
N VAL A 145 10.14 -4.03 7.47
CA VAL A 145 9.74 -4.89 8.59
C VAL A 145 9.58 -4.03 9.81
N LEU A 146 8.40 -4.07 10.40
CA LEU A 146 8.23 -3.72 11.79
C LEU A 146 8.46 -4.96 12.63
N VAL A 147 9.42 -4.90 13.54
CA VAL A 147 9.53 -5.88 14.61
C VAL A 147 8.81 -5.29 15.81
N ASP A 148 7.77 -5.97 16.31
CA ASP A 148 7.05 -5.49 17.48
C ASP A 148 7.85 -5.71 18.78
N LEU A 149 7.28 -5.27 19.91
CA LEU A 149 7.92 -5.40 21.23
C LEU A 149 8.10 -6.85 21.69
N HIS A 150 7.49 -7.81 21.00
CA HIS A 150 7.58 -9.24 21.24
C HIS A 150 8.47 -9.96 20.23
N GLY A 151 9.15 -9.22 19.34
CA GLY A 151 10.01 -9.79 18.30
C GLY A 151 9.25 -10.33 17.09
N GLN A 152 7.96 -10.05 16.95
CA GLN A 152 7.18 -10.47 15.77
C GLN A 152 7.44 -9.53 14.61
N GLU A 153 7.86 -10.09 13.48
CA GLU A 153 8.05 -9.35 12.24
C GLU A 153 6.72 -9.15 11.50
N GLN A 154 6.45 -7.92 11.07
CA GLN A 154 5.30 -7.55 10.27
C GLN A 154 5.76 -6.74 9.07
N VAL A 155 5.37 -7.15 7.86
CA VAL A 155 5.71 -6.41 6.64
C VAL A 155 4.74 -5.25 6.45
N ARG A 156 5.28 -4.06 6.17
CA ARG A 156 4.53 -2.84 5.92
C ARG A 156 4.94 -2.19 4.59
N CYS A 157 3.92 -1.70 3.89
CA CYS A 157 4.03 -0.85 2.70
C CYS A 157 4.68 0.48 3.07
N GLY A 158 5.76 0.91 2.38
CA GLY A 158 6.46 2.17 2.67
C GLY A 158 5.68 3.44 2.28
N ASP A 159 4.76 3.28 1.34
CA ASP A 159 3.73 4.19 0.83
C ASP A 159 2.48 4.24 1.71
N GLY A 160 2.34 3.25 2.59
CA GLY A 160 1.33 3.26 3.64
C GLY A 160 1.83 4.09 4.81
N TRP A 161 1.26 5.30 4.98
CA TRP A 161 1.00 5.83 6.31
C TRP A 161 0.10 4.85 7.09
N SER A 162 0.73 3.77 7.57
CA SER A 162 0.33 2.95 8.70
C SER A 162 1.47 2.94 9.71
N VAL A 163 2.16 4.07 9.81
CA VAL A 163 2.95 4.44 10.98
C VAL A 163 2.06 5.35 11.83
N PRO A 164 1.65 4.97 13.05
CA PRO A 164 1.35 5.99 14.04
C PRO A 164 2.67 6.74 14.27
N ASP A 165 2.74 7.94 13.69
CA ASP A 165 3.60 9.06 14.07
C ASP A 165 5.06 8.72 14.48
N ARG A 166 6.03 9.21 13.68
CA ARG A 166 7.46 9.23 14.04
C ARG A 166 7.74 9.85 15.42
N GLY A 167 6.83 10.64 15.99
CA GLY A 167 6.94 11.22 17.33
C GLY A 167 6.77 10.25 18.52
N VAL A 168 6.23 9.04 18.32
CA VAL A 168 5.93 8.12 19.43
C VAL A 168 7.13 7.23 19.83
N PHE A 169 8.01 6.87 18.87
CA PHE A 169 9.15 5.98 19.17
C PHE A 169 10.40 6.69 19.70
N THR A 170 10.52 8.00 19.58
CA THR A 170 11.65 8.77 20.14
C THR A 170 11.52 9.03 21.65
N ARG A 171 10.37 8.78 22.28
CA ARG A 171 10.22 8.86 23.76
C ARG A 171 10.41 7.54 24.48
N ALA A 172 10.21 6.39 23.82
CA ALA A 172 10.44 5.08 24.45
C ALA A 172 11.94 4.70 24.48
N PHE A 173 12.73 5.12 23.48
CA PHE A 173 14.17 4.92 23.51
C PHE A 173 14.87 5.87 24.50
N GLY A 174 14.36 7.10 24.66
CA GLY A 174 14.88 8.08 25.63
C GLY A 174 14.62 7.73 27.10
N LEU A 175 13.57 6.96 27.41
CA LEU A 175 13.23 6.57 28.78
C LEU A 175 13.90 5.27 29.26
N LEU A 176 14.38 4.42 28.34
CA LEU A 176 15.18 3.23 28.72
C LEU A 176 16.65 3.55 28.99
N THR A 177 17.20 4.63 28.42
CA THR A 177 18.56 5.09 28.73
C THR A 177 18.67 5.90 30.03
N LEU A 178 17.57 6.39 30.60
CA LEU A 178 17.58 7.15 31.87
C LEU A 178 17.32 6.28 33.11
N ALA A 179 16.91 5.03 32.96
CA ALA A 179 16.81 4.06 34.06
C ALA A 179 18.09 3.19 34.22
N ALA A 180 19.00 3.22 33.25
CA ALA A 180 20.25 2.45 33.27
C ALA A 180 21.51 3.30 33.54
N VAL A 181 21.35 4.59 33.83
CA VAL A 181 22.46 5.45 34.30
C VAL A 181 22.00 6.21 35.54
N ARG A 182 22.28 5.62 36.71
CA ARG A 182 22.95 6.30 37.82
C ARG A 182 23.43 5.25 38.85
N PRO A 183 24.54 5.56 39.53
CA PRO A 183 25.56 4.60 39.99
C PRO A 183 25.15 3.68 41.12
#